data_AF-A0A5C5RGA4-F1
#
_entry.id   AF-A0A5C5RGA4-F1
#
_cell.length_a   1.000
_cell.length_b   1.000
_cell.length_c   1.000
_cell.angle_alpha   90.00
_cell.angle_beta   90.00
_cell.angle_gamma   90.00
#
_symmetry.space_group_name_H-M   'P 1'
#
loop_
_entity.id
_entity.type
_entity.pdbx_description
1 polymer ?
#
loop_
_entity_poly.entity_id
_entity_poly.type
_entity_poly.pdbx_seq_one_letter_code
_entity_poly.pdbx_strand_id
1 'polypeptide(L)'
;CGYCTPGFICSMAAEFYRPDRAPSGGPAGECGDHDDEHGPNGFDLHSLSGNLCRCTGYRPIRDAAYGLPSEPAPDDPLAARRTAAAPAATPTEITGPQGRFVRPAGLSEVLDLLAGDDSPVLVAGSTDFGVDVNLKGRREPLVVAIDRLPELRELRWAHDELEIGAALTLSEIERRLDGRVPLLAQLFPQFASRLIRNAATLGGNLGT
;
A
#
# COMPACT_ATOMS: atom_id res chain seq x y z
N CYS A 1 -21.85 16.64 3.42
CA CYS A 1 -22.39 16.29 2.09
C CYS A 1 -22.40 14.79 1.81
N GLY A 2 -21.56 13.98 2.46
CA GLY A 2 -21.54 12.52 2.27
C GLY A 2 -20.60 12.03 1.16
N TYR A 3 -20.07 12.92 0.32
CA TYR A 3 -19.26 12.55 -0.84
C TYR A 3 -17.95 11.83 -0.48
N CYS A 4 -17.26 12.28 0.57
CA CYS A 4 -16.01 11.65 1.04
C CYS A 4 -16.25 10.40 1.91
N THR A 5 -17.49 10.17 2.35
CA THR A 5 -17.81 9.13 3.34
C THR A 5 -17.39 7.72 2.88
N PRO A 6 -17.57 7.30 1.61
CA PRO A 6 -17.12 5.98 1.17
C PRO A 6 -15.60 5.75 1.34
N GLY A 7 -14.77 6.77 1.08
CA GLY A 7 -13.31 6.64 1.26
C GLY A 7 -12.90 6.43 2.72
N PHE A 8 -13.53 7.19 3.63
CA PHE A 8 -13.34 6.98 5.07
C PHE A 8 -13.80 5.61 5.52
N ILE A 9 -14.96 5.12 5.05
CA ILE A 9 -15.46 3.78 5.40
C ILE A 9 -14.49 2.69 4.94
N CYS A 10 -13.97 2.76 3.71
CA CYS A 10 -13.00 1.78 3.21
C CYS A 10 -11.71 1.78 4.04
N SER A 11 -11.22 2.97 4.41
CA SER A 11 -10.00 3.11 5.21
C SER A 11 -10.20 2.62 6.64
N MET A 12 -11.34 2.95 7.26
CA MET A 12 -11.73 2.44 8.57
C MET A 12 -11.90 0.92 8.57
N ALA A 13 -12.51 0.35 7.53
CA ALA A 13 -12.64 -1.09 7.40
C ALA A 13 -11.27 -1.76 7.28
N ALA A 14 -10.37 -1.23 6.44
CA ALA A 14 -9.02 -1.77 6.31
C ALA A 14 -8.25 -1.77 7.65
N GLU A 15 -8.36 -0.68 8.42
CA GLU A 15 -7.73 -0.56 9.74
C GLU A 15 -8.40 -1.43 10.82
N PHE A 16 -9.73 -1.49 10.83
CA PHE A 16 -10.49 -2.35 11.74
C PHE A 16 -10.08 -3.82 11.62
N TYR A 17 -9.76 -4.25 10.39
CA TYR A 17 -9.27 -5.58 10.08
C TYR A 17 -7.73 -5.64 10.00
N ARG A 18 -6.98 -4.76 10.65
CA ARG A 18 -5.52 -4.94 10.76
C ARG A 18 -5.20 -6.07 11.76
N PRO A 19 -4.36 -7.08 11.42
CA PRO A 19 -4.09 -8.23 12.32
C PRO A 19 -3.49 -7.85 13.68
N ASP A 20 -2.67 -6.81 13.69
CA ASP A 20 -1.93 -6.26 14.83
C ASP A 20 -2.68 -5.14 15.55
N ARG A 21 -3.94 -4.86 15.17
CA ARG A 21 -4.78 -3.91 15.91
C ARG A 21 -5.15 -4.51 17.25
N ALA A 22 -4.69 -3.90 18.33
CA ALA A 22 -5.02 -4.27 19.70
C ALA A 22 -5.41 -3.02 20.50
N PRO A 23 -6.37 -3.11 21.43
CA PRO A 23 -6.66 -2.04 22.38
C PRO A 23 -5.40 -1.62 23.12
N SER A 24 -5.24 -0.32 23.33
CA SER A 24 -4.16 0.22 24.14
C SER A 24 -4.35 -0.24 25.59
N GLY A 25 -3.65 -1.31 26.01
CA GLY A 25 -3.94 -1.97 27.29
C GLY A 25 -2.96 -3.06 27.74
N GLY A 26 -1.65 -2.78 27.74
CA GLY A 26 -0.75 -3.36 28.73
C GLY A 26 -0.88 -2.64 30.08
N PRO A 27 -0.39 -3.19 31.22
CA PRO A 27 -0.44 -2.48 32.49
C PRO A 27 0.32 -1.16 32.35
N ALA A 28 -0.29 -0.07 32.84
CA ALA A 28 0.32 1.26 32.88
C ALA A 28 1.67 1.19 33.61
N GLY A 29 2.77 1.10 32.88
CA GLY A 29 4.07 0.84 33.53
C GLY A 29 5.28 0.67 32.63
N GLU A 30 5.14 0.40 31.32
CA GLU A 30 6.28 0.38 30.41
C GLU A 30 6.05 1.37 29.28
N CYS A 31 6.94 2.33 29.21
CA CYS A 31 6.88 3.55 28.43
C CYS A 31 6.78 3.25 26.93
N GLY A 32 5.59 3.41 26.35
CA GLY A 32 5.41 3.74 24.95
C GLY A 32 4.48 4.95 24.90
N ASP A 33 4.91 6.04 24.27
CA ASP A 33 4.13 7.28 24.13
C ASP A 33 2.64 6.98 23.88
N HIS A 34 1.77 7.53 24.71
CA HIS A 34 0.38 7.72 24.32
C HIS A 34 0.39 8.78 23.21
N ASP A 35 0.54 8.36 21.97
CA ASP A 35 0.40 9.26 20.83
C ASP A 35 -1.10 9.54 20.60
N ASP A 36 -1.47 10.82 20.49
CA ASP A 36 -2.85 11.31 20.29
C ASP A 36 -3.52 10.70 19.03
N GLU A 37 -2.73 10.02 18.21
CA GLU A 37 -3.11 9.37 16.97
C GLU A 37 -3.68 7.95 17.13
N HIS A 38 -3.59 7.33 18.32
CA HIS A 38 -4.17 6.01 18.58
C HIS A 38 -5.38 6.08 19.52
N GLY A 39 -6.49 5.48 19.07
CA GLY A 39 -7.73 5.39 19.85
C GLY A 39 -7.66 4.35 20.98
N PRO A 40 -8.57 4.42 21.97
CA PRO A 40 -8.64 3.44 23.07
C PRO A 40 -8.92 2.01 22.58
N ASN A 41 -9.53 1.86 21.40
CA ASN A 41 -9.79 0.60 20.74
C ASN A 41 -8.64 0.14 19.82
N GLY A 42 -7.46 0.76 19.92
CA GLY A 42 -6.28 0.45 19.09
C GLY A 42 -6.34 0.99 17.65
N PHE A 43 -7.35 1.80 17.32
CA PHE A 43 -7.48 2.35 15.97
C PHE A 43 -6.40 3.40 15.70
N ASP A 44 -5.61 3.21 14.65
CA ASP A 44 -4.58 4.17 14.22
C ASP A 44 -5.17 5.22 13.26
N LEU A 45 -5.18 6.50 13.65
CA LEU A 45 -5.68 7.60 12.82
C LEU A 45 -4.88 7.85 11.55
N HIS A 46 -3.60 7.46 11.48
CA HIS A 46 -2.84 7.53 10.24
C HIS A 46 -3.46 6.66 9.14
N SER A 47 -4.25 5.64 9.47
CA SER A 47 -5.03 4.87 8.49
C SER A 47 -6.01 5.71 7.68
N LEU A 48 -6.47 6.84 8.24
CA LEU A 48 -7.36 7.77 7.57
C LEU A 48 -6.61 8.80 6.71
N SER A 49 -5.28 8.85 6.79
CA SER A 49 -4.46 9.73 5.95
C SER A 49 -4.81 9.54 4.47
N GLY A 50 -4.88 10.62 3.71
CA GLY A 50 -5.28 10.58 2.29
C GLY A 50 -6.79 10.66 2.02
N ASN A 51 -7.63 10.64 3.06
CA ASN A 51 -9.05 10.95 2.93
C ASN A 51 -9.30 12.42 3.31
N LEU A 52 -9.90 13.19 2.39
CA LEU A 52 -10.17 14.62 2.61
C LEU A 52 -11.65 14.85 2.89
N CYS A 53 -11.95 15.56 3.97
CA CYS A 53 -13.30 16.03 4.27
C CYS A 53 -13.32 17.54 4.40
N ARG A 54 -14.19 18.19 3.62
CA ARG A 54 -14.39 19.65 3.70
C ARG A 54 -15.54 20.06 4.63
N CYS A 55 -16.40 19.11 5.03
CA CYS A 55 -17.65 19.43 5.74
C CYS A 55 -17.58 19.27 7.26
N THR A 56 -16.98 18.19 7.76
CA THR A 56 -17.20 17.74 9.15
C THR A 56 -16.22 18.33 10.16
N GLY A 57 -15.12 18.93 9.71
CA GLY A 57 -14.01 19.31 10.58
C GLY A 57 -13.33 18.11 11.27
N TYR A 58 -13.49 16.90 10.71
CA TYR A 58 -12.87 15.62 11.12
C TYR A 58 -13.24 15.05 12.50
N ARG A 59 -13.58 15.88 13.50
CA ARG A 59 -13.95 15.40 14.84
C ARG A 59 -14.98 14.27 14.85
N PRO A 60 -16.16 14.38 14.21
CA PRO A 60 -17.14 13.29 14.24
C PRO A 60 -16.69 12.04 13.47
N ILE A 61 -15.74 12.15 12.53
CA ILE A 61 -15.16 11.00 11.81
C ILE A 61 -14.22 10.23 12.75
N ARG A 62 -13.36 10.96 13.48
CA ARG A 62 -12.49 10.39 14.50
C ARG A 62 -13.30 9.70 15.60
N ASP A 63 -14.33 10.37 16.11
CA ASP A 63 -15.17 9.82 17.18
C ASP A 63 -15.88 8.52 16.70
N ALA A 64 -16.27 8.43 15.43
CA ALA A 64 -16.78 7.21 14.83
C ALA A 64 -15.73 6.08 14.74
N ALA A 65 -14.50 6.40 14.35
CA ALA A 65 -13.39 5.43 14.29
C ALA A 65 -13.08 4.83 15.67
N TYR A 66 -13.05 5.69 16.69
CA TYR A 66 -12.81 5.26 18.08
C TYR A 66 -14.00 4.54 18.70
N GLY A 67 -15.20 4.71 18.13
CA GLY A 67 -16.40 3.96 18.49
C GLY A 67 -16.50 2.56 17.87
N LEU A 68 -15.57 2.18 16.98
CA LEU A 68 -15.54 0.82 16.42
C LEU A 68 -15.23 -0.21 17.51
N PRO A 69 -15.81 -1.43 17.44
CA PRO A 69 -15.42 -2.52 18.33
C PRO A 69 -13.92 -2.77 18.32
N SER A 70 -13.38 -3.31 19.41
CA SER A 70 -11.96 -3.68 19.47
C SER A 70 -11.61 -4.82 18.52
N GLU A 71 -12.55 -5.73 18.27
CA GLU A 71 -12.36 -6.91 17.43
C GLU A 71 -13.58 -7.16 16.53
N PRO A 72 -13.41 -7.81 15.36
CA PRO A 72 -14.52 -8.33 14.56
C PRO A 72 -15.37 -9.35 15.32
N ALA A 73 -16.61 -9.53 14.90
CA ALA A 73 -17.44 -10.60 15.43
C ALA A 73 -16.83 -11.99 15.10
N PRO A 74 -17.00 -13.03 15.95
CA PRO A 74 -16.43 -14.35 15.70
C PRO A 74 -16.84 -14.99 14.36
N ASP A 75 -18.03 -14.66 13.85
CA ASP A 75 -18.61 -15.13 12.60
C ASP A 75 -18.52 -14.10 11.46
N ASP A 76 -17.66 -13.08 11.60
CA ASP A 76 -17.49 -12.04 10.61
C ASP A 76 -16.92 -12.62 9.28
N PRO A 77 -17.65 -12.50 8.16
CA PRO A 77 -17.24 -13.11 6.90
C PRO A 77 -16.00 -12.42 6.27
N LEU A 78 -15.77 -11.14 6.57
CA LEU A 78 -14.59 -10.42 6.09
C LEU A 78 -13.36 -10.78 6.91
N ALA A 79 -13.52 -10.93 8.23
CA ALA A 79 -12.46 -11.47 9.09
C ALA A 79 -12.07 -12.88 8.64
N ALA A 80 -13.04 -13.75 8.37
CA ALA A 80 -12.80 -15.09 7.83
C ALA A 80 -12.14 -15.04 6.44
N ARG A 81 -12.59 -14.17 5.53
CA ARG A 81 -12.02 -14.05 4.18
C ARG A 81 -10.54 -13.68 4.20
N ARG A 82 -10.09 -12.89 5.17
CA ARG A 82 -8.69 -12.45 5.28
C ARG A 82 -7.70 -13.58 5.59
N THR A 83 -8.16 -14.69 6.14
CA THR A 83 -7.28 -15.84 6.42
C THR A 83 -6.98 -16.66 5.16
N ALA A 84 -7.76 -16.49 4.10
CA ALA A 84 -7.54 -17.12 2.81
C ALA A 84 -6.63 -16.27 1.91
N ALA A 85 -5.66 -16.92 1.26
CA ALA A 85 -4.78 -16.27 0.30
C ALA A 85 -5.58 -15.58 -0.83
N ALA A 86 -5.05 -14.46 -1.33
CA ALA A 86 -5.54 -13.89 -2.58
C ALA A 86 -5.19 -14.84 -3.74
N PRO A 87 -6.03 -14.90 -4.79
CA PRO A 87 -5.66 -15.60 -6.02
C PRO A 87 -4.31 -15.12 -6.55
N ALA A 88 -3.50 -16.04 -7.06
CA ALA A 88 -2.24 -15.69 -7.70
C ALA A 88 -2.51 -14.78 -8.91
N ALA A 89 -1.60 -13.84 -9.17
CA ALA A 89 -1.67 -13.04 -10.37
C ALA A 89 -1.42 -13.95 -11.58
N THR A 90 -2.31 -13.87 -12.58
CA THR A 90 -2.18 -14.64 -13.82
C THR A 90 -1.41 -13.82 -14.84
N PRO A 91 -0.44 -14.43 -15.55
CA PRO A 91 0.15 -13.81 -16.73
C PRO A 91 -0.94 -13.38 -17.69
N THR A 92 -0.89 -12.15 -18.17
CA THR A 92 -1.99 -11.54 -18.92
C THR A 92 -1.44 -10.66 -20.03
N GLU A 93 -1.93 -10.84 -21.24
CA GLU A 93 -1.66 -9.94 -22.35
C GLU A 93 -2.98 -9.39 -22.88
N ILE A 94 -3.06 -8.06 -22.99
CA ILE A 94 -4.21 -7.36 -23.55
C ILE A 94 -3.68 -6.42 -24.63
N THR A 95 -4.14 -6.62 -25.86
CA THR A 95 -3.83 -5.74 -26.99
C THR A 95 -5.10 -5.00 -27.41
N GLY A 96 -5.01 -3.69 -27.52
CA GLY A 96 -6.12 -2.84 -27.95
C GLY A 96 -5.65 -1.66 -28.79
N PRO A 97 -6.57 -0.77 -29.20
CA PRO A 97 -6.24 0.37 -30.06
C PRO A 97 -5.24 1.36 -29.46
N GLN A 98 -5.08 1.35 -28.13
CA GLN A 98 -4.19 2.25 -27.40
C GLN A 98 -2.80 1.66 -27.10
N GLY A 99 -2.57 0.40 -27.46
CA GLY A 99 -1.32 -0.30 -27.19
C GLY A 99 -1.53 -1.70 -26.60
N ARG A 100 -0.42 -2.26 -26.13
CA ARG A 100 -0.34 -3.58 -25.50
C ARG A 100 -0.01 -3.43 -24.02
N PHE A 101 -0.75 -4.15 -23.18
CA PHE A 101 -0.45 -4.33 -21.77
C PHE A 101 -0.01 -5.78 -21.55
N VAL A 102 1.15 -5.97 -20.91
CA VAL A 102 1.68 -7.29 -20.57
C VAL A 102 1.89 -7.38 -19.07
N ARG A 103 1.38 -8.42 -18.45
CA ARG A 103 1.76 -8.90 -17.13
C ARG A 103 2.55 -10.20 -17.32
N PRO A 104 3.89 -10.15 -17.27
CA PRO A 104 4.74 -11.29 -17.55
C PRO A 104 4.58 -12.42 -16.52
N ALA A 105 4.96 -13.64 -16.92
CA ALA A 105 5.02 -14.79 -16.03
C ALA A 105 6.27 -14.80 -15.14
N GLY A 106 7.33 -14.08 -15.52
CA GLY A 106 8.60 -14.04 -14.79
C GLY A 106 9.52 -12.92 -15.26
N LEU A 107 10.63 -12.73 -14.54
CA LEU A 107 11.58 -11.66 -14.81
C LEU A 107 12.25 -11.80 -16.19
N SER A 108 12.52 -13.02 -16.66
CA SER A 108 13.14 -13.25 -17.97
C SER A 108 12.35 -12.63 -19.12
N GLU A 109 11.02 -12.77 -19.09
CA GLU A 109 10.13 -12.20 -20.11
C GLU A 109 10.13 -10.66 -20.06
N VAL A 110 10.28 -10.05 -18.88
CA VAL A 110 10.48 -8.60 -18.78
C VAL A 110 11.78 -8.18 -19.47
N LEU A 111 12.87 -8.92 -19.26
CA LEU A 111 14.16 -8.63 -19.86
C LEU A 111 14.12 -8.81 -21.39
N ASP A 112 13.41 -9.82 -21.89
CA ASP A 112 13.21 -10.02 -23.33
C ASP A 112 12.41 -8.85 -23.93
N LEU A 113 11.36 -8.38 -23.26
CA LEU A 113 10.58 -7.20 -23.68
C LEU A 113 11.40 -5.91 -23.65
N LEU A 114 12.29 -5.75 -22.66
CA LEU A 114 13.20 -4.60 -22.56
C LEU A 114 14.30 -4.62 -23.62
N ALA A 115 14.73 -5.82 -24.05
CA ALA A 115 15.74 -5.99 -25.09
C ALA A 115 15.18 -5.76 -26.51
N GLY A 116 13.85 -5.81 -26.66
CA GLY A 116 13.18 -5.51 -27.92
C GLY A 116 13.10 -4.01 -28.24
N ASP A 117 12.58 -3.70 -29.43
CA ASP A 117 12.54 -2.32 -29.95
C ASP A 117 11.37 -1.48 -29.39
N ASP A 118 10.39 -2.12 -28.75
CA ASP A 118 9.12 -1.49 -28.33
C ASP A 118 9.26 -0.50 -27.15
N SER A 119 10.46 -0.35 -26.56
CA SER A 119 10.77 0.55 -25.43
C SER A 119 9.65 0.59 -24.36
N PRO A 120 9.42 -0.51 -23.63
CA PRO A 120 8.29 -0.62 -22.71
C PRO A 120 8.37 0.38 -21.55
N VAL A 121 7.21 0.84 -21.09
CA VAL A 121 7.10 1.47 -19.77
C VAL A 121 6.80 0.39 -18.73
N LEU A 122 7.71 0.25 -17.77
CA LEU A 122 7.52 -0.63 -16.62
C LEU A 122 6.59 0.06 -15.62
N VAL A 123 5.58 -0.67 -15.16
CA VAL A 123 4.60 -0.18 -14.17
C VAL A 123 4.55 -1.14 -12.99
N ALA A 124 4.68 -0.58 -11.78
CA ALA A 124 4.37 -1.28 -10.55
C ALA A 124 3.10 -0.68 -9.89
N GLY A 125 3.27 0.24 -8.94
CA GLY A 125 2.17 0.90 -8.24
C GLY A 125 1.32 1.86 -9.06
N SER A 126 1.81 2.28 -10.23
CA SER A 126 1.17 3.26 -11.12
C SER A 126 0.84 4.62 -10.48
N THR A 127 1.48 4.96 -9.35
CA THR A 127 1.21 6.21 -8.61
C THR A 127 1.70 7.45 -9.35
N ASP A 128 2.73 7.31 -10.19
CA ASP A 128 3.27 8.38 -11.05
C ASP A 128 2.78 8.22 -12.49
N PHE A 129 2.97 7.03 -13.09
CA PHE A 129 2.52 6.77 -14.46
C PHE A 129 1.01 6.99 -14.64
N GLY A 130 0.19 6.61 -13.67
CA GLY A 130 -1.25 6.87 -13.70
C GLY A 130 -1.59 8.36 -13.71
N VAL A 131 -0.78 9.21 -13.08
CA VAL A 131 -0.92 10.67 -13.14
C VAL A 131 -0.57 11.19 -14.53
N ASP A 132 0.51 10.70 -15.14
CA ASP A 132 0.86 11.07 -16.52
C ASP A 132 -0.23 10.66 -17.52
N VAL A 133 -0.80 9.47 -17.36
CA VAL A 133 -1.91 8.99 -18.21
C VAL A 133 -3.15 9.87 -18.05
N ASN A 134 -3.53 10.18 -16.80
CA ASN A 134 -4.77 10.90 -16.51
C ASN A 134 -4.69 12.40 -16.75
N LEU A 135 -3.59 13.06 -16.33
CA LEU A 135 -3.45 14.52 -16.37
C LEU A 135 -2.64 15.02 -17.55
N LYS A 136 -1.68 14.23 -18.05
CA LYS A 136 -0.82 14.63 -19.18
C LYS A 136 -1.18 13.95 -20.49
N GLY A 137 -2.18 13.07 -20.48
CA GLY A 137 -2.62 12.35 -21.67
C GLY A 137 -1.58 11.37 -22.24
N ARG A 138 -0.58 10.97 -21.44
CA ARG A 138 0.48 10.04 -21.86
C ARG A 138 -0.13 8.70 -22.27
N ARG A 139 0.27 8.15 -23.41
CA ARG A 139 -0.16 6.83 -23.90
C ARG A 139 1.06 6.10 -24.43
N GLU A 140 1.30 4.92 -23.91
CA GLU A 140 2.47 4.11 -24.24
C GLU A 140 2.05 2.92 -25.08
N PRO A 141 2.77 2.62 -26.18
CA PRO A 141 2.44 1.49 -27.04
C PRO A 141 2.62 0.16 -26.31
N LEU A 142 3.49 0.10 -25.30
CA LEU A 142 3.76 -1.08 -24.50
C LEU A 142 3.90 -0.73 -23.01
N VAL A 143 3.02 -1.30 -22.19
CA VAL A 143 3.04 -1.20 -20.73
C VAL A 143 3.29 -2.58 -20.13
N VAL A 144 4.30 -2.71 -19.27
CA VAL A 144 4.69 -3.99 -18.66
C VAL A 144 4.54 -3.92 -17.14
N ALA A 145 3.64 -4.73 -16.59
CA ALA A 145 3.36 -4.76 -15.15
C ALA A 145 4.34 -5.68 -14.41
N ILE A 146 5.16 -5.08 -13.53
CA ILE A 146 6.22 -5.77 -12.78
C ILE A 146 5.91 -5.94 -11.29
N ASP A 147 4.76 -5.46 -10.82
CA ASP A 147 4.39 -5.42 -9.39
C ASP A 147 4.30 -6.79 -8.70
N ARG A 148 4.25 -7.89 -9.45
CA ARG A 148 4.03 -9.26 -8.93
C ARG A 148 5.18 -10.23 -9.15
N LEU A 149 6.30 -9.77 -9.70
CA LEU A 149 7.46 -10.63 -9.97
C LEU A 149 8.19 -10.95 -8.67
N PRO A 150 8.30 -12.22 -8.25
CA PRO A 150 8.90 -12.60 -6.98
C PRO A 150 10.31 -12.02 -6.76
N GLU A 151 11.14 -12.04 -7.80
CA GLU A 151 12.53 -11.56 -7.80
C GLU A 151 12.62 -10.07 -7.46
N LEU A 152 11.60 -9.28 -7.84
CA LEU A 152 11.54 -7.85 -7.55
C LEU A 152 10.85 -7.53 -6.21
N ARG A 153 10.43 -8.56 -5.45
CA ARG A 153 9.66 -8.43 -4.21
C ARG A 153 10.40 -8.99 -2.99
N GLU A 154 11.69 -9.29 -3.14
CA GLU A 154 12.53 -9.72 -2.04
C GLU A 154 12.92 -8.54 -1.13
N LEU A 155 13.09 -8.81 0.17
CA LEU A 155 13.77 -7.90 1.10
C LEU A 155 14.61 -8.80 1.99
N ARG A 156 15.93 -8.65 1.87
CA ARG A 156 16.90 -9.54 2.50
C ARG A 156 18.05 -8.73 3.09
N TRP A 157 18.49 -9.15 4.25
CA TRP A 157 19.73 -8.66 4.84
C TRP A 157 20.87 -9.54 4.32
N ALA A 158 21.84 -8.93 3.65
CA ALA A 158 23.01 -9.59 3.12
C ALA A 158 24.25 -8.96 3.76
N HIS A 159 24.90 -9.67 4.69
CA HIS A 159 26.05 -9.16 5.46
C HIS A 159 25.75 -7.79 6.13
N ASP A 160 26.34 -6.72 5.61
CA ASP A 160 26.24 -5.33 6.03
C ASP A 160 25.30 -4.48 5.16
N GLU A 161 24.61 -5.11 4.20
CA GLU A 161 23.72 -4.45 3.26
C GLU A 161 22.27 -4.94 3.41
N LEU A 162 21.34 -4.04 3.10
CA LEU A 162 19.92 -4.33 2.98
C LEU A 162 19.55 -4.26 1.51
N GLU A 163 19.18 -5.40 0.94
CA GLU A 163 18.66 -5.46 -0.41
C GLU A 163 17.14 -5.35 -0.40
N ILE A 164 16.61 -4.40 -1.18
CA ILE A 164 15.18 -4.13 -1.28
C ILE A 164 14.76 -4.26 -2.74
N GLY A 165 13.84 -5.18 -2.99
CA GLY A 165 13.25 -5.40 -4.30
C GLY A 165 12.50 -4.17 -4.81
N ALA A 166 12.73 -3.83 -6.07
CA ALA A 166 12.20 -2.63 -6.71
C ALA A 166 10.66 -2.55 -6.73
N ALA A 167 9.96 -3.69 -6.69
CA ALA A 167 8.50 -3.80 -6.73
C ALA A 167 7.86 -3.91 -5.33
N LEU A 168 8.64 -3.83 -4.24
CA LEU A 168 8.06 -3.71 -2.90
C LEU A 168 7.42 -2.36 -2.71
N THR A 169 6.21 -2.36 -2.15
CA THR A 169 5.53 -1.12 -1.80
C THR A 169 6.18 -0.47 -0.58
N LEU A 170 6.06 0.84 -0.43
CA LEU A 170 6.64 1.55 0.71
C LEU A 170 6.08 1.01 2.04
N SER A 171 4.78 0.69 2.09
CA SER A 171 4.17 0.05 3.28
C SER A 171 4.71 -1.35 3.56
N GLU A 172 5.04 -2.13 2.52
CA GLU A 172 5.64 -3.45 2.70
C GLU A 172 7.07 -3.35 3.25
N ILE A 173 7.84 -2.36 2.78
CA ILE A 173 9.18 -2.09 3.26
C ILE A 173 9.11 -1.63 4.73
N GLU A 174 8.28 -0.64 5.04
CA GLU A 174 8.03 -0.14 6.39
C GLU A 174 7.77 -1.30 7.38
N ARG A 175 6.78 -2.15 7.06
CA ARG A 175 6.40 -3.29 7.90
C ARG A 175 7.49 -4.35 8.02
N ARG A 176 8.19 -4.68 6.93
CA ARG A 176 9.21 -5.76 6.94
C ARG A 176 10.53 -5.31 7.57
N LEU A 177 10.81 -4.01 7.57
CA LEU A 177 11.97 -3.46 8.28
C LEU A 177 11.73 -3.36 9.77
N ASP A 178 10.48 -3.19 10.21
CA ASP A 178 10.11 -3.27 11.63
C ASP A 178 11.02 -2.41 12.52
N GLY A 179 11.23 -1.15 12.10
CA GLY A 179 12.07 -0.19 12.84
C GLY A 179 13.58 -0.43 12.78
N ARG A 180 14.08 -1.52 12.17
CA ARG A 180 15.51 -1.86 12.11
C ARG A 180 16.37 -0.83 11.37
N VAL A 181 15.76 0.03 10.56
CA VAL A 181 16.40 1.19 9.95
C VAL A 181 15.71 2.46 10.50
N PRO A 182 16.22 3.05 11.60
CA PRO A 182 15.51 4.11 12.32
C PRO A 182 15.15 5.33 11.47
N LEU A 183 16.04 5.71 10.54
CA LEU A 183 15.80 6.85 9.64
C LEU A 183 14.62 6.59 8.71
N LEU A 184 14.50 5.37 8.17
CA LEU A 184 13.37 5.00 7.31
C LEU A 184 12.06 4.92 8.11
N ALA A 185 12.11 4.45 9.36
CA ALA A 185 10.94 4.43 10.24
C ALA A 185 10.42 5.86 10.54
N GLN A 186 11.30 6.85 10.66
CA GLN A 186 10.90 8.25 10.80
C GLN A 186 10.41 8.87 9.47
N LEU A 187 10.94 8.41 8.34
CA LEU A 187 10.60 8.93 7.02
C LEU A 187 9.23 8.46 6.54
N PHE A 188 8.90 7.17 6.67
CA PHE A 188 7.69 6.60 6.07
C PHE A 188 6.41 7.34 6.49
N PRO A 189 6.15 7.67 7.76
CA PRO A 189 4.95 8.40 8.17
C PRO A 189 4.78 9.74 7.46
N GLN A 190 5.89 10.41 7.12
CA GLN A 190 5.91 11.72 6.46
C GLN A 190 5.68 11.62 4.94
N PHE A 191 5.81 10.43 4.35
CA PHE A 191 5.72 10.24 2.91
C PHE A 191 4.31 9.84 2.46
N ALA A 192 3.58 10.78 1.87
CA ALA A 192 2.23 10.56 1.31
C ALA A 192 1.24 9.91 2.29
N SER A 193 0.06 9.54 1.81
CA SER A 193 -0.91 8.78 2.62
C SER A 193 -0.61 7.28 2.59
N ARG A 194 -1.14 6.54 3.56
CA ARG A 194 -1.08 5.06 3.55
C ARG A 194 -1.64 4.46 2.26
N LEU A 195 -2.69 5.06 1.67
CA LEU A 195 -3.26 4.59 0.40
C LEU A 195 -2.23 4.64 -0.74
N ILE A 196 -1.46 5.72 -0.82
CA ILE A 196 -0.38 5.85 -1.80
C ILE A 196 0.76 4.90 -1.47
N ARG A 197 1.20 4.83 -0.20
CA ARG A 197 2.30 3.93 0.21
C ARG A 197 1.99 2.45 0.00
N ASN A 198 0.71 2.06 0.03
CA ASN A 198 0.25 0.70 -0.27
C ASN A 198 0.35 0.33 -1.76
N ALA A 199 0.60 1.28 -2.65
CA ALA A 199 0.77 1.07 -4.08
C ALA A 199 2.16 1.50 -4.57
N ALA A 200 2.62 2.68 -4.16
CA ALA A 200 3.93 3.23 -4.50
C ALA A 200 5.04 2.26 -4.11
N THR A 201 5.95 2.01 -5.04
CA THR A 201 7.07 1.08 -4.87
C THR A 201 8.39 1.82 -4.80
N LEU A 202 9.38 1.26 -4.11
CA LEU A 202 10.71 1.89 -4.01
C LEU A 202 11.34 2.13 -5.39
N GLY A 203 11.33 1.12 -6.28
CA GLY A 203 11.88 1.25 -7.62
C GLY A 203 11.14 2.26 -8.48
N GLY A 204 9.81 2.32 -8.34
CA GLY A 204 8.99 3.37 -8.93
C GLY A 204 9.45 4.76 -8.49
N ASN A 205 9.63 4.97 -7.18
CA ASN A 205 10.03 6.28 -6.64
C ASN A 205 11.45 6.72 -7.02
N LEU A 206 12.35 5.77 -7.32
CA LEU A 206 13.71 6.06 -7.81
C LEU A 206 13.79 6.23 -9.33
N GLY A 207 12.89 5.60 -10.08
CA GLY A 207 12.90 5.55 -11.54
C GLY A 207 12.04 6.61 -12.25
N THR A 208 11.35 7.47 -11.49
CA THR A 208 10.47 8.55 -11.98
C THR A 208 11.01 9.91 -11.61
#